data_AF-A0A1G8FNW4-F1
#
_entry.id   AF-A0A1G8FNW4-F1
#
_cell.length_a   1.000
_cell.length_b   1.000
_cell.length_c   1.000
_cell.angle_alpha   90.00
_cell.angle_beta   90.00
_cell.angle_gamma   90.00
#
_symmetry.space_group_name_H-M   'P 1'
#
loop_
_entity.id
_entity.type
_entity.pdbx_description
1 polymer ?
#
loop_
_entity_poly.entity_id
_entity_poly.type
_entity_poly.pdbx_seq_one_letter_code
_entity_poly.pdbx_strand_id
1 'polypeptide(L)'
;MKKLYLFVLLSLFSITSQAAGQFDGIYMISINGSVTNYVTLHENANTSQMIAAIIDPDPDTTWMALSGTRIGNTATFATIAGASAMDISLNIRADFNSNNPNPTATIISCVDGVNYSCRFPAGTTLNMIKIF
;
A
#
# COMPACT_ATOMS: atom_id res chain seq x y z
N MET A 1 10.81 -30.42 -41.34
CA MET A 1 11.72 -29.44 -40.70
C MET A 1 11.08 -28.06 -40.49
N LYS A 2 10.35 -27.47 -41.47
CA LYS A 2 9.70 -26.15 -41.29
C LYS A 2 8.74 -26.01 -40.09
N LYS A 3 8.04 -27.08 -39.69
CA LYS A 3 7.09 -27.06 -38.56
C LYS A 3 7.76 -27.02 -37.18
N LEU A 4 9.03 -27.42 -37.07
CA LEU A 4 9.75 -27.44 -35.80
C LEU A 4 10.14 -26.02 -35.36
N TYR A 5 10.49 -25.16 -36.32
CA TYR A 5 10.86 -23.77 -36.05
C TYR A 5 9.71 -22.93 -35.49
N LEU A 6 8.46 -23.25 -35.85
CA LEU A 6 7.29 -22.54 -35.34
C LEU A 6 7.04 -22.81 -33.84
N PHE A 7 7.31 -24.04 -33.39
CA PHE A 7 7.18 -24.41 -31.97
C PHE A 7 8.25 -23.77 -31.10
N VAL A 8 9.49 -23.69 -31.59
CA VAL A 8 10.60 -23.01 -30.88
C VAL A 8 10.34 -21.49 -30.77
N LEU A 9 9.72 -20.90 -31.80
CA LEU A 9 9.38 -19.48 -31.78
C LEU A 9 8.27 -19.15 -30.76
N LEU A 10 7.28 -20.02 -30.58
CA LEU A 10 6.22 -19.81 -29.58
C LEU A 10 6.72 -19.92 -28.14
N SER A 11 7.72 -20.77 -27.86
CA SER A 11 8.30 -20.91 -26.51
C SER A 11 9.14 -19.72 -26.04
N LEU A 12 9.46 -18.78 -26.94
CA LEU A 12 10.22 -17.56 -26.60
C LEU A 12 9.31 -16.41 -26.13
N PHE A 13 7.99 -16.53 -26.29
CA PHE A 13 7.02 -15.54 -25.82
C PHE A 13 6.47 -15.92 -24.44
N SER A 14 7.36 -15.98 -23.45
CA SER A 14 6.93 -16.01 -22.04
C SER A 14 6.34 -14.64 -21.69
N ILE A 15 5.02 -14.51 -21.80
CA ILE A 15 4.27 -13.37 -21.26
C ILE A 15 4.36 -13.47 -19.74
N THR A 16 5.25 -12.69 -19.13
CA THR A 16 5.27 -12.51 -17.68
C THR A 16 4.05 -11.70 -17.29
N SER A 17 2.96 -12.39 -16.96
CA SER A 17 1.83 -11.78 -16.27
C SER A 17 2.27 -11.45 -14.85
N GLN A 18 2.52 -10.17 -14.59
CA GLN A 18 2.68 -9.68 -13.23
C GLN A 18 1.26 -9.61 -12.64
N ALA A 19 0.96 -10.52 -11.71
CA ALA A 19 -0.31 -10.46 -10.97
C ALA A 19 -0.35 -9.25 -10.02
N ALA A 20 0.81 -8.68 -9.69
CA ALA A 20 0.95 -7.50 -8.84
C ALA A 20 1.16 -6.25 -9.70
N GLY A 21 0.37 -5.20 -9.42
CA GLY A 21 0.57 -3.88 -9.99
C GLY A 21 1.92 -3.26 -9.58
N GLN A 22 2.34 -2.20 -10.27
CA GLN A 22 3.61 -1.53 -10.00
C GLN A 22 3.78 -1.10 -8.53
N PHE A 23 2.69 -0.62 -7.92
CA PHE A 23 2.63 -0.12 -6.55
C PHE A 23 2.09 -1.15 -5.54
N ASP A 24 1.79 -2.36 -6.00
CA ASP A 24 1.37 -3.44 -5.12
C ASP A 24 2.57 -4.00 -4.38
N GLY A 25 2.38 -4.41 -3.14
CA GLY A 25 3.41 -5.07 -2.37
C GLY A 25 3.37 -4.73 -0.89
N ILE A 26 4.43 -5.13 -0.20
CA ILE A 26 4.59 -4.91 1.24
C ILE A 26 5.65 -3.84 1.45
N TYR A 27 5.32 -2.89 2.31
CA TYR A 27 6.14 -1.75 2.63
C TYR A 27 6.41 -1.71 4.13
N MET A 28 7.64 -1.34 4.46
CA MET A 28 8.04 -0.96 5.80
C MET A 28 7.85 0.55 5.95
N ILE A 29 7.17 0.99 7.01
CA ILE A 29 6.97 2.40 7.32
C ILE A 29 8.03 2.85 8.32
N SER A 30 8.82 3.86 7.95
CA SER A 30 9.83 4.45 8.81
C SER A 30 9.61 5.95 9.04
N ILE A 31 9.82 6.36 10.29
CA ILE A 31 9.89 7.77 10.71
C ILE A 31 11.25 7.98 11.37
N ASN A 32 12.01 8.98 10.90
CA ASN A 32 13.34 9.32 11.42
C ASN A 32 14.30 8.11 11.52
N GLY A 33 14.22 7.18 10.57
CA GLY A 33 15.07 5.98 10.52
C GLY A 33 14.63 4.83 11.43
N SER A 34 13.59 5.00 12.24
CA SER A 34 13.00 3.92 13.04
C SER A 34 11.80 3.31 12.32
N VAL A 35 11.68 1.99 12.35
CA VAL A 35 10.50 1.28 11.80
C VAL A 35 9.34 1.44 12.76
N THR A 36 8.18 1.81 12.23
CA THR A 36 6.99 2.06 13.06
C THR A 36 5.86 1.09 12.74
N ASN A 37 5.70 0.69 11.48
CA ASN A 37 4.59 -0.14 11.00
C ASN A 37 5.01 -0.88 9.72
N TYR A 38 4.22 -1.87 9.32
CA TYR A 38 4.23 -2.44 7.98
C TYR A 38 2.90 -2.15 7.30
N VAL A 39 2.88 -2.07 5.98
CA VAL A 39 1.64 -1.92 5.21
C VAL A 39 1.70 -2.75 3.95
N THR A 40 0.62 -3.48 3.66
CA THR A 40 0.42 -4.04 2.32
C THR A 40 -0.44 -3.11 1.50
N LEU A 41 -0.10 -2.92 0.23
CA LEU A 41 -0.86 -2.13 -0.73
C LEU A 41 -1.27 -3.01 -1.91
N HIS A 42 -2.52 -2.85 -2.34
CA HIS A 42 -3.03 -3.51 -3.54
C HIS A 42 -3.93 -2.57 -4.34
N GLU A 43 -3.72 -2.51 -5.65
CA GLU A 43 -4.51 -1.73 -6.60
C GLU A 43 -5.30 -2.62 -7.55
N ASN A 44 -6.58 -2.31 -7.69
CA ASN A 44 -7.38 -2.81 -8.81
C ASN A 44 -7.08 -1.98 -10.06
N ALA A 45 -6.31 -2.55 -10.99
CA ALA A 45 -5.87 -1.89 -12.21
C ALA A 45 -7.01 -1.34 -13.10
N ASN A 46 -8.23 -1.87 -12.99
CA ASN A 46 -9.36 -1.43 -13.82
C ASN A 46 -10.12 -0.23 -13.24
N THR A 47 -10.09 -0.05 -11.91
CA THR A 47 -10.88 0.97 -11.22
C THR A 47 -10.01 1.99 -10.49
N SER A 48 -8.70 1.75 -10.42
CA SER A 48 -7.75 2.49 -9.58
C SER A 48 -8.13 2.53 -8.11
N GLN A 49 -9.03 1.65 -7.67
CA GLN A 49 -9.32 1.44 -6.26
C GLN A 49 -8.11 0.79 -5.60
N MET A 50 -7.68 1.34 -4.48
CA MET A 50 -6.59 0.80 -3.68
C MET A 50 -7.10 0.38 -2.32
N ILE A 51 -6.54 -0.71 -1.81
CA ILE A 51 -6.70 -1.17 -0.43
C ILE A 51 -5.34 -1.19 0.23
N ALA A 52 -5.28 -0.75 1.48
CA ALA A 52 -4.13 -0.87 2.33
C ALA A 52 -4.50 -1.60 3.62
N ALA A 53 -3.60 -2.43 4.13
CA ALA A 53 -3.72 -2.92 5.51
C ALA A 53 -2.44 -2.59 6.27
N ILE A 54 -2.57 -1.79 7.33
CA ILE A 54 -1.49 -1.38 8.21
C ILE A 54 -1.42 -2.37 9.37
N ILE A 55 -0.22 -2.87 9.64
CA ILE A 55 0.09 -3.79 10.73
C ILE A 55 1.09 -3.09 11.63
N ASP A 56 0.73 -2.96 12.91
CA ASP A 56 1.65 -2.50 13.93
C ASP A 56 2.52 -3.69 14.39
N PRO A 57 3.86 -3.53 14.49
CA PRO A 57 4.76 -4.58 14.94
C PRO A 57 4.59 -4.97 16.42
N ASP A 58 3.86 -4.19 17.23
CA ASP A 58 3.54 -4.56 18.60
C ASP A 58 2.52 -5.72 18.63
N PRO A 59 2.86 -6.87 19.24
CA PRO A 59 2.01 -8.07 19.24
C PRO A 59 0.63 -7.87 19.89
N ASP A 60 0.48 -6.86 20.75
CA ASP A 60 -0.79 -6.56 21.43
C ASP A 60 -1.67 -5.58 20.64
N THR A 61 -1.19 -5.07 19.50
CA THR A 61 -1.91 -4.11 18.67
C THR A 61 -2.55 -4.72 17.43
N THR A 62 -3.68 -4.15 17.06
CA THR A 62 -4.53 -4.55 15.95
C THR A 62 -4.03 -4.02 14.61
N TRP A 63 -4.50 -4.61 13.52
CA TRP A 63 -4.33 -4.09 12.16
C TRP A 63 -5.41 -3.05 11.81
N MET A 64 -5.18 -2.24 10.78
CA MET A 64 -6.15 -1.29 10.25
C MET A 64 -6.30 -1.44 8.74
N ALA A 65 -7.54 -1.48 8.24
CA ALA A 65 -7.84 -1.47 6.82
C ALA A 65 -8.12 -0.05 6.34
N LEU A 66 -7.49 0.34 5.23
CA LEU A 66 -7.80 1.58 4.52
C LEU A 66 -8.24 1.26 3.09
N SER A 67 -9.11 2.11 2.54
CA SER A 67 -9.46 2.08 1.13
C SER A 67 -9.33 3.46 0.52
N GLY A 68 -9.05 3.50 -0.76
CA GLY A 68 -8.80 4.74 -1.46
C GLY A 68 -8.92 4.62 -2.97
N THR A 69 -8.67 5.73 -3.65
CA THR A 69 -8.57 5.77 -5.11
C THR A 69 -7.28 6.48 -5.49
N ARG A 70 -6.57 5.90 -6.45
CA ARG A 70 -5.39 6.52 -7.05
C ARG A 70 -5.79 7.38 -8.25
N ILE A 71 -5.29 8.60 -8.30
CA ILE A 71 -5.42 9.51 -9.43
C ILE A 71 -4.01 9.95 -9.83
N GLY A 72 -3.53 9.42 -10.96
CA GLY A 72 -2.14 9.61 -11.38
C GLY A 72 -1.18 9.01 -10.34
N ASN A 73 -0.31 9.85 -9.79
CA ASN A 73 0.74 9.43 -8.86
C ASN A 73 0.34 9.57 -7.39
N THR A 74 -0.91 9.92 -7.08
CA THR A 74 -1.35 10.13 -5.71
C THR A 74 -2.54 9.23 -5.40
N ALA A 75 -2.55 8.59 -4.24
CA ALA A 75 -3.73 7.93 -3.69
C ALA A 75 -4.13 8.59 -2.38
N THR A 76 -5.44 8.73 -2.15
CA THR A 76 -5.97 9.14 -0.86
C THR A 76 -6.71 7.96 -0.26
N PHE A 77 -6.36 7.62 0.98
CA PHE A 77 -6.89 6.51 1.74
C PHE A 77 -7.67 7.03 2.95
N ALA A 78 -8.75 6.32 3.27
CA ALA A 78 -9.54 6.50 4.49
C ALA A 78 -9.77 5.16 5.17
N THR A 79 -9.89 5.15 6.51
CA THR A 79 -10.24 3.94 7.26
C THR A 79 -11.54 3.33 6.75
N ILE A 80 -11.54 2.00 6.59
CA ILE A 80 -12.77 1.24 6.34
C ILE A 80 -13.44 0.96 7.68
N ALA A 81 -14.57 1.60 7.94
CA ALA A 81 -15.31 1.43 9.18
C ALA A 81 -15.70 -0.05 9.41
N GLY A 82 -15.43 -0.55 10.62
CA GLY A 82 -15.76 -1.93 11.02
C GLY A 82 -14.86 -3.02 10.43
N ALA A 83 -13.82 -2.67 9.67
CA ALA A 83 -12.89 -3.65 9.11
C ALA A 83 -11.93 -4.23 10.15
N SER A 84 -11.60 -3.46 11.19
CA SER A 84 -10.81 -3.94 12.34
C SER A 84 -11.42 -3.50 13.66
N ALA A 85 -10.87 -4.00 14.77
CA ALA A 85 -11.29 -3.60 16.12
C ALA A 85 -10.83 -2.17 16.49
N MET A 86 -10.03 -1.52 15.64
CA MET A 86 -9.62 -0.13 15.84
C MET A 86 -10.78 0.82 15.53
N ASP A 87 -11.05 1.74 16.45
CA ASP A 87 -12.09 2.76 16.34
C ASP A 87 -11.55 4.15 15.95
N ILE A 88 -10.37 4.19 15.33
CA ILE A 88 -9.73 5.42 14.82
C ILE A 88 -10.20 5.73 13.39
N SER A 89 -10.42 7.01 13.10
CA SER A 89 -10.62 7.51 11.74
C SER A 89 -9.34 8.16 11.22
N LEU A 90 -8.70 7.53 10.23
CA LEU A 90 -7.43 7.93 9.65
C LEU A 90 -7.61 8.23 8.16
N ASN A 91 -7.12 9.39 7.73
CA ASN A 91 -6.99 9.76 6.32
C ASN A 91 -5.53 10.00 5.98
N ILE A 92 -5.06 9.37 4.91
CA ILE A 92 -3.68 9.42 4.45
C ILE A 92 -3.65 9.76 2.96
N ARG A 93 -2.70 10.58 2.56
CA ARG A 93 -2.29 10.76 1.17
C ARG A 93 -0.99 10.00 0.94
N ALA A 94 -0.97 9.08 -0.01
CA ALA A 94 0.26 8.47 -0.50
C ALA A 94 0.65 9.08 -1.85
N ASP A 95 1.91 9.50 -1.98
CA ASP A 95 2.50 10.01 -3.21
C ASP A 95 3.50 8.98 -3.74
N PHE A 96 3.13 8.36 -4.85
CA PHE A 96 3.90 7.39 -5.60
C PHE A 96 4.71 8.09 -6.68
N ASN A 97 5.95 7.65 -6.88
CA ASN A 97 6.73 8.10 -8.02
C ASN A 97 6.93 6.89 -8.94
N SER A 98 6.50 6.98 -10.20
CA SER A 98 6.59 5.88 -11.17
C SER A 98 8.02 5.38 -11.39
N ASN A 99 9.04 6.14 -11.00
CA ASN A 99 10.45 5.76 -11.10
C ASN A 99 11.06 5.35 -9.74
N ASN A 100 10.31 5.44 -8.63
CA ASN A 100 10.78 5.08 -7.30
C ASN A 100 9.79 4.13 -6.63
N PRO A 101 10.19 2.89 -6.29
CA PRO A 101 9.32 1.93 -5.63
C PRO A 101 8.93 2.35 -4.21
N ASN A 102 9.54 3.38 -3.63
CA ASN A 102 9.37 3.82 -2.25
C ASN A 102 8.52 5.10 -2.18
N PRO A 103 7.19 5.00 -1.98
CA PRO A 103 6.33 6.17 -1.86
C PRO A 103 6.52 6.88 -0.52
N THR A 104 5.99 8.09 -0.43
CA THR A 104 5.81 8.80 0.84
C THR A 104 4.34 8.89 1.16
N ALA A 105 3.97 8.73 2.43
CA ALA A 105 2.61 8.93 2.89
C ALA A 105 2.53 10.08 3.90
N THR A 106 1.53 10.93 3.79
CA THR A 106 1.29 12.03 4.74
C THR A 106 -0.06 11.82 5.40
N ILE A 107 -0.08 11.89 6.74
CA ILE A 107 -1.32 11.86 7.52
C ILE A 107 -2.05 13.17 7.27
N ILE A 108 -3.20 13.12 6.58
CA ILE A 108 -4.05 14.30 6.38
C ILE A 108 -4.81 14.61 7.67
N SER A 109 -5.40 13.58 8.27
CA SER A 109 -6.13 13.70 9.52
C SER A 109 -6.12 12.37 10.26
N CYS A 110 -6.09 12.43 11.59
CA CYS A 110 -6.32 11.28 12.45
C CYS A 110 -7.22 11.74 13.61
N VAL A 111 -8.30 11.01 13.84
CA VAL A 111 -9.26 11.28 14.92
C VAL A 111 -9.25 10.08 15.87
N ASP A 112 -9.00 10.35 17.14
CA ASP A 112 -9.00 9.34 18.20
C ASP A 112 -10.35 8.61 18.28
N GLY A 113 -10.28 7.33 18.61
CA GLY A 113 -11.43 6.51 18.98
C GLY A 113 -11.66 6.51 20.48
N VAL A 114 -12.55 5.63 20.93
CA VAL A 114 -12.82 5.41 22.37
C VAL A 114 -11.72 4.56 22.98
N ASN A 115 -11.24 3.55 22.25
CA ASN A 115 -10.28 2.56 22.75
C ASN A 115 -8.86 2.77 22.21
N TYR A 116 -8.72 3.43 21.06
CA TYR A 116 -7.43 3.67 20.41
C TYR A 116 -7.20 5.14 20.12
N SER A 117 -5.97 5.60 20.31
CA SER A 117 -5.53 6.97 20.02
C SER A 117 -4.57 7.03 18.83
N CYS A 118 -4.63 8.13 18.08
CA CYS A 118 -3.70 8.46 17.03
C CYS A 118 -2.28 8.64 17.56
N ARG A 119 -1.38 7.72 17.21
CA ARG A 119 0.04 7.79 17.58
C ARG A 119 0.76 9.00 16.98
N PHE A 120 0.35 9.41 15.78
CA PHE A 120 1.02 10.47 15.01
C PHE A 120 0.01 11.56 14.60
N PRO A 121 0.39 12.85 14.69
CA PRO A 121 -0.49 13.95 14.33
C PRO A 121 -0.61 14.11 12.80
N ALA A 122 -1.63 14.87 12.38
CA ALA A 122 -1.75 15.36 11.00
C ALA A 122 -0.50 16.14 10.55
N GLY A 123 -0.13 15.99 9.28
CA GLY A 123 1.09 16.54 8.70
C GLY A 123 2.32 15.65 8.87
N THR A 124 2.24 14.56 9.64
CA THR A 124 3.36 13.60 9.73
C THR A 124 3.59 12.93 8.38
N THR A 125 4.84 12.98 7.91
CA THR A 125 5.29 12.24 6.72
C THR A 125 5.93 10.91 7.12
N LEU A 126 5.45 9.87 6.48
CA LEU A 126 5.80 8.47 6.65
C LEU A 126 6.60 8.04 5.41
N ASN A 127 7.84 7.59 5.61
CA ASN A 127 8.63 7.03 4.51
C ASN A 127 8.27 5.57 4.34
N MET A 128 7.84 5.17 3.15
CA MET A 128 7.50 3.78 2.85
C MET A 128 8.62 3.16 2.02
N ILE A 129 9.23 2.09 2.54
CA ILE A 129 10.29 1.35 1.87
C ILE A 129 9.71 0.03 1.42
N LYS A 130 9.67 -0.22 0.11
CA LYS A 130 9.17 -1.48 -0.44
C LYS A 130 10.13 -2.61 -0.07
N ILE A 131 9.57 -3.68 0.51
CA ILE A 131 10.32 -4.88 0.91
C ILE A 131 9.92 -6.12 0.10
N PHE A 132 8.70 -6.14 -0.45
CA PHE A 132 8.20 -7.15 -1.38
C PHE A 132 7.37 -6.49 -2.48
#